data_AF-A0A7X7TFW0-F1
#
_entry.id   AF-A0A7X7TFW0-F1
#
_cell.length_a   1.000
_cell.length_b   1.000
_cell.length_c   1.000
_cell.angle_alpha   90.00
_cell.angle_beta   90.00
_cell.angle_gamma   90.00
#
_symmetry.space_group_name_H-M   'P 1'
#
loop_
_entity.id
_entity.type
_entity.pdbx_description
1 polymer ?
#
loop_
_entity_poly.entity_id
_entity_poly.type
_entity_poly.pdbx_seq_one_letter_code
_entity_poly.pdbx_strand_id
1 'polypeptide(L)'
;MPGYRTHSLSAFLTFPLVTLLYKCLAPLTKGTPLSWDQISTGFVLYLLSSQAPDIDHKQAYSNRLFFFFLWMVLTLAVFRALFTHGYYLLPPVFDPVIEEALFVLSLAGGGLVSFVCFKLLPVHRGPIHTFLFGLVYALALGALYWYLFENLSTEKAALSRLFFIFMCALLGFLNHLLLDSLSGRLKR
;
A
#
# COMPACT_ATOMS: atom_id res chain seq x y z
N MET A 1 -15.90 9.49 -16.08
CA MET A 1 -15.49 8.58 -15.01
C MET A 1 -15.98 9.15 -13.70
N PRO A 2 -16.26 8.32 -12.70
CA PRO A 2 -16.54 8.77 -11.35
C PRO A 2 -15.39 9.66 -10.84
N GLY A 3 -15.70 10.55 -9.90
CA GLY A 3 -14.66 11.38 -9.29
C GLY A 3 -14.11 10.73 -8.02
N TYR A 4 -13.05 11.33 -7.47
CA TYR A 4 -12.42 10.95 -6.19
C TYR A 4 -13.43 10.63 -5.08
N ARG A 5 -14.46 11.49 -4.92
CA ARG A 5 -15.52 11.30 -3.91
C ARG A 5 -16.29 9.99 -4.10
N THR A 6 -16.63 9.64 -5.35
CA THR A 6 -17.40 8.43 -5.65
C THR A 6 -16.56 7.18 -5.40
N HIS A 7 -15.30 7.17 -5.82
CA HIS A 7 -14.40 6.05 -5.54
C HIS A 7 -14.16 5.88 -4.04
N SER A 8 -13.94 6.99 -3.31
CA SER A 8 -13.74 6.98 -1.86
C SER A 8 -14.96 6.45 -1.11
N LEU A 9 -16.16 6.94 -1.46
CA LEU A 9 -17.41 6.50 -0.83
C LEU A 9 -17.68 5.01 -1.11
N SER A 10 -17.51 4.58 -2.37
CA SER A 10 -17.67 3.17 -2.69
C SER A 10 -16.71 2.31 -1.90
N ALA A 11 -15.43 2.69 -1.83
CA ALA A 11 -14.45 1.92 -1.07
C ALA A 11 -14.81 1.86 0.44
N PHE A 12 -15.29 2.95 1.02
CA PHE A 12 -15.76 2.96 2.40
C PHE A 12 -16.90 1.95 2.62
N LEU A 13 -17.86 1.91 1.70
CA LEU A 13 -19.03 1.03 1.79
C LEU A 13 -18.71 -0.45 1.49
N THR A 14 -17.72 -0.73 0.65
CA THR A 14 -17.39 -2.10 0.22
C THR A 14 -16.31 -2.77 1.05
N PHE A 15 -15.56 -2.04 1.88
CA PHE A 15 -14.54 -2.64 2.75
C PHE A 15 -15.06 -3.77 3.67
N PRO A 16 -16.25 -3.67 4.29
CA PRO A 16 -16.80 -4.77 5.08
C PRO A 16 -16.88 -6.09 4.30
N LEU A 17 -17.17 -6.04 3.00
CA LEU A 17 -17.22 -7.23 2.14
C LEU A 17 -15.84 -7.89 1.98
N VAL A 18 -14.76 -7.11 1.97
CA VAL A 18 -13.39 -7.64 1.93
C VAL A 18 -13.06 -8.40 3.21
N THR A 19 -13.42 -7.84 4.36
CA THR A 19 -13.20 -8.52 5.65
C THR A 19 -14.03 -9.80 5.77
N LEU A 20 -15.27 -9.79 5.27
CA LEU A 20 -16.12 -10.96 5.20
C LEU A 20 -15.51 -12.03 4.29
N LEU A 21 -15.07 -11.63 3.09
CA LEU A 21 -14.42 -12.53 2.14
C LEU A 21 -13.16 -13.16 2.74
N TYR A 22 -12.31 -12.38 3.41
CA TYR A 22 -11.15 -12.93 4.11
C TYR A 22 -11.56 -13.96 5.17
N LYS A 23 -12.58 -13.67 6.00
CA LYS A 23 -13.07 -14.62 7.01
C LYS A 23 -13.59 -15.92 6.39
N CYS A 24 -14.21 -15.85 5.22
CA CYS A 24 -14.63 -17.05 4.49
C CYS A 24 -13.45 -17.85 3.92
N LEU A 25 -12.36 -17.18 3.53
CA LEU A 25 -11.15 -17.80 2.96
C LEU A 25 -10.13 -18.24 4.03
N ALA A 26 -10.18 -17.66 5.23
CA ALA A 26 -9.25 -17.93 6.32
C ALA A 26 -9.16 -19.43 6.69
N PRO A 27 -10.25 -20.21 6.74
CA PRO A 27 -10.16 -21.65 7.00
C PRO A 27 -9.32 -22.41 5.97
N LEU A 28 -9.30 -21.96 4.70
CA LEU A 28 -8.54 -22.58 3.62
C LEU A 28 -7.04 -22.27 3.70
N THR A 29 -6.68 -21.19 4.39
CA THR A 29 -5.30 -20.68 4.48
C THR A 29 -4.69 -20.88 5.87
N LYS A 30 -5.37 -21.63 6.76
CA LYS A 30 -5.05 -21.70 8.21
C LYS A 30 -4.97 -20.31 8.86
N GLY A 31 -5.75 -19.37 8.34
CA GLY A 31 -5.77 -17.99 8.77
C GLY A 31 -6.29 -17.85 10.20
N THR A 32 -5.71 -16.91 10.94
CA THR A 32 -6.17 -16.55 12.28
C THR A 32 -7.21 -15.42 12.22
N PRO A 33 -8.02 -15.25 13.29
CA PRO A 33 -8.84 -14.05 13.44
C PRO A 33 -8.00 -12.78 13.25
N LEU A 34 -8.56 -11.81 12.53
CA LEU A 34 -7.89 -10.54 12.30
C LEU A 34 -7.89 -9.70 13.58
N SER A 35 -6.73 -9.14 13.95
CA SER A 35 -6.65 -8.16 15.03
C SER A 35 -7.21 -6.80 14.58
N TRP A 36 -7.48 -5.93 15.56
CA TRP A 36 -7.88 -4.55 15.28
C TRP A 36 -6.88 -3.81 14.39
N ASP A 37 -5.59 -3.97 14.66
CA ASP A 37 -4.51 -3.33 13.91
C ASP A 37 -4.46 -3.80 12.45
N GLN A 38 -4.72 -5.09 12.23
CA GLN A 38 -4.77 -5.65 10.89
C GLN A 38 -5.96 -5.10 10.11
N ILE A 39 -7.16 -5.09 10.71
CA ILE A 39 -8.37 -4.56 10.07
C ILE A 39 -8.19 -3.08 9.73
N SER A 40 -7.68 -2.28 10.67
CA SER A 40 -7.46 -0.84 10.47
C SER A 40 -6.39 -0.56 9.41
N THR A 41 -5.27 -1.30 9.41
CA THR A 41 -4.25 -1.20 8.36
C THR A 41 -4.82 -1.58 7.00
N GLY A 42 -5.54 -2.70 6.93
CA GLY A 42 -6.20 -3.16 5.70
C GLY A 42 -7.22 -2.15 5.19
N PHE A 43 -7.96 -1.49 6.07
CA PHE A 43 -8.92 -0.44 5.71
C PHE A 43 -8.25 0.76 5.04
N VAL A 44 -7.18 1.29 5.65
CA VAL A 44 -6.42 2.40 5.08
C VAL A 44 -5.84 2.01 3.72
N LEU A 45 -5.24 0.82 3.61
CA LEU A 45 -4.68 0.34 2.35
C LEU A 45 -5.75 0.11 1.28
N TYR A 46 -6.92 -0.40 1.65
CA TYR A 46 -8.04 -0.58 0.73
C TYR A 46 -8.51 0.76 0.15
N LEU A 47 -8.67 1.77 1.01
CA LEU A 47 -9.02 3.13 0.60
C LEU A 47 -7.96 3.72 -0.33
N LEU A 48 -6.68 3.67 0.03
CA LEU A 48 -5.59 4.19 -0.80
C LEU A 48 -5.53 3.48 -2.15
N SER A 49 -5.68 2.16 -2.15
CA SER A 49 -5.63 1.35 -3.36
C SER A 49 -6.81 1.60 -4.29
N SER A 50 -7.97 1.98 -3.76
CA SER A 50 -9.12 2.42 -4.56
C SER A 50 -8.91 3.75 -5.29
N GLN A 51 -7.89 4.52 -4.91
CA GLN A 51 -7.50 5.76 -5.57
C GLN A 51 -6.24 5.60 -6.42
N ALA A 52 -5.58 4.44 -6.34
CA ALA A 52 -4.31 4.18 -7.01
C ALA A 52 -4.38 4.28 -8.54
N PRO A 53 -5.49 3.91 -9.22
CA PRO A 53 -5.53 4.10 -10.68
C PRO A 53 -5.46 5.56 -11.13
N ASP A 54 -6.08 6.47 -10.37
CA ASP A 54 -6.11 7.92 -10.65
C ASP A 54 -4.77 8.64 -10.39
N ILE A 55 -3.69 7.93 -10.08
CA ILE A 55 -2.37 8.53 -9.87
C ILE A 55 -1.71 8.94 -11.19
N ASP A 56 -2.23 8.50 -12.33
CA ASP A 56 -1.77 8.91 -13.66
C ASP A 56 -2.03 10.41 -13.94
N HIS A 57 -3.06 10.97 -13.28
CA HIS A 57 -3.41 12.37 -13.31
C HIS A 57 -2.52 13.20 -12.37
N LYS A 58 -1.40 13.73 -12.88
CA LYS A 58 -0.38 14.48 -12.09
C LYS A 58 -0.90 15.67 -11.25
N GLN A 59 -2.03 16.28 -11.64
CA GLN A 59 -2.65 17.39 -10.89
C GLN A 59 -3.75 16.93 -9.92
N ALA A 60 -4.12 15.65 -9.95
CA ALA A 60 -5.16 15.11 -9.11
C ALA A 60 -4.73 15.07 -7.64
N TYR A 61 -5.72 15.18 -6.76
CA TYR A 61 -5.51 15.03 -5.32
C TYR A 61 -5.03 13.61 -4.97
N SER A 62 -5.58 12.58 -5.63
CA SER A 62 -5.17 11.17 -5.53
C SER A 62 -3.68 10.98 -5.78
N ASN A 63 -3.14 11.58 -6.85
CA ASN A 63 -1.71 11.53 -7.17
C ASN A 63 -0.86 12.11 -6.02
N ARG A 64 -1.14 13.35 -5.61
CA ARG A 64 -0.36 14.01 -4.54
C ARG A 64 -0.41 13.23 -3.23
N LEU A 65 -1.59 12.74 -2.87
CA LEU A 65 -1.79 11.94 -1.66
C LEU A 65 -1.04 10.61 -1.73
N PHE A 66 -1.11 9.93 -2.88
CA PHE A 66 -0.41 8.67 -3.11
C PHE A 66 1.11 8.85 -2.97
N PHE A 67 1.69 9.88 -3.58
CA PHE A 67 3.13 10.13 -3.51
C PHE A 67 3.61 10.60 -2.15
N PHE A 68 2.75 11.31 -1.41
CA PHE A 68 3.00 11.61 0.00
C PHE A 68 3.09 10.33 0.84
N PHE A 69 2.11 9.43 0.73
CA PHE A 69 2.16 8.15 1.44
C PHE A 69 3.31 7.25 0.97
N LEU A 70 3.58 7.21 -0.33
CA LEU A 70 4.70 6.45 -0.88
C LEU A 70 6.03 6.97 -0.32
N TRP A 71 6.21 8.29 -0.21
CA TRP A 71 7.38 8.87 0.43
C TRP A 71 7.49 8.43 1.90
N MET A 72 6.41 8.51 2.68
CA MET A 72 6.44 8.05 4.08
C MET A 72 6.86 6.58 4.19
N VAL A 73 6.25 5.70 3.41
CA VAL A 73 6.52 4.25 3.50
C VAL A 73 7.94 3.92 3.01
N LEU A 74 8.41 4.57 1.94
CA LEU A 74 9.78 4.39 1.47
C LEU A 74 10.81 4.96 2.45
N THR A 75 10.49 6.05 3.16
CA THR A 75 11.31 6.56 4.27
C THR A 75 11.47 5.50 5.33
N LEU A 76 10.38 4.88 5.77
CA LEU A 76 10.43 3.80 6.77
C LEU A 76 11.23 2.60 6.27
N ALA A 77 11.13 2.27 4.98
CA ALA A 77 11.88 1.15 4.39
C ALA A 77 13.38 1.44 4.35
N VAL A 78 13.78 2.63 3.91
CA VAL A 78 15.19 3.07 3.92
C VAL A 78 15.72 3.15 5.35
N PHE A 79 14.94 3.73 6.26
CA PHE A 79 15.28 3.81 7.68
C PHE A 79 15.54 2.45 8.29
N ARG A 80 14.61 1.53 8.08
CA ARG A 80 14.76 0.15 8.51
C ARG A 80 16.03 -0.47 7.94
N ALA A 81 16.29 -0.32 6.64
CA ALA A 81 17.48 -0.87 6.00
C ALA A 81 18.79 -0.32 6.60
N LEU A 82 18.87 1.00 6.79
CA LEU A 82 20.05 1.65 7.37
C LEU A 82 20.30 1.20 8.81
N PHE A 83 19.25 1.00 9.60
CA PHE A 83 19.38 0.53 10.98
C PHE A 83 19.74 -0.95 11.05
N THR A 84 18.99 -1.81 10.36
CA THR A 84 19.18 -3.26 10.45
C THR A 84 20.44 -3.77 9.77
N HIS A 85 20.90 -3.09 8.72
CA HIS A 85 22.08 -3.50 7.94
C HIS A 85 23.28 -2.55 8.06
N GLY A 86 23.16 -1.51 8.89
CA GLY A 86 24.23 -0.54 9.14
C GLY A 86 24.42 -0.32 10.63
N TYR A 87 23.58 0.52 11.23
CA TYR A 87 23.76 0.99 12.61
C TYR A 87 23.84 -0.15 13.65
N TYR A 88 22.94 -1.12 13.59
CA TYR A 88 22.93 -2.24 14.54
C TYR A 88 24.07 -3.25 14.36
N LEU A 89 24.89 -3.12 13.30
CA LEU A 89 26.11 -3.90 13.12
C LEU A 89 27.33 -3.24 13.77
N LEU A 90 27.21 -1.98 14.19
CA LEU A 90 28.26 -1.27 14.93
C LEU A 90 28.27 -1.72 16.40
N PRO A 91 29.39 -1.55 17.12
CA PRO A 91 29.42 -1.76 18.56
C PRO A 91 28.30 -0.97 19.25
N PRO A 92 27.65 -1.52 20.29
CA PRO A 92 26.48 -0.91 20.93
C PRO A 92 26.88 0.39 21.62
N VAL A 93 26.77 1.48 20.89
CA VAL A 93 26.97 2.85 21.36
C VAL A 93 25.70 3.59 21.01
N PHE A 94 24.99 4.07 22.03
CA PHE A 94 23.88 4.98 21.82
C PHE A 94 24.43 6.34 21.43
N ASP A 95 24.29 6.70 20.15
CA ASP A 95 24.63 8.03 19.64
C ASP A 95 23.38 8.67 19.00
N PRO A 96 22.70 9.60 19.71
CA PRO A 96 21.49 10.23 19.22
C PRO A 96 21.73 11.09 17.97
N VAL A 97 22.97 11.57 17.75
CA VAL A 97 23.31 12.36 16.55
C VAL A 97 23.34 11.45 15.33
N ILE A 98 23.87 10.23 15.46
CA ILE A 98 23.90 9.26 14.38
C ILE A 98 22.48 8.78 14.05
N GLU A 99 21.65 8.47 15.05
CA GLU A 99 20.27 8.02 14.80
C GLU A 99 19.44 9.09 14.06
N GLU A 100 19.55 10.35 14.48
CA GLU A 100 18.86 11.46 13.81
C GLU A 100 19.42 11.69 12.39
N ALA A 101 20.74 11.61 12.20
CA ALA A 101 21.34 11.71 10.88
C ALA A 101 20.85 10.61 9.93
N LEU A 102 20.73 9.38 10.41
CA LEU A 102 20.17 8.26 9.65
C LEU A 102 18.68 8.47 9.34
N PHE A 103 17.92 9.05 10.27
CA PHE A 103 16.53 9.42 10.01
C PHE A 103 16.40 10.47 8.89
N VAL A 104 17.20 11.53 8.94
CA VAL A 104 17.25 12.56 7.88
C VAL A 104 17.68 11.97 6.53
N LEU A 105 18.68 11.10 6.51
CA LEU A 105 19.10 10.38 5.30
C LEU A 105 17.96 9.51 4.74
N SER A 106 17.16 8.91 5.62
CA SER A 106 16.01 8.09 5.23
C SER A 106 14.89 8.93 4.64
N LEU A 107 14.63 10.12 5.19
CA LEU A 107 13.67 11.08 4.65
C LEU A 107 14.07 11.51 3.24
N ALA A 108 15.35 11.85 3.05
CA ALA A 108 15.90 12.21 1.74
C ALA A 108 15.85 11.03 0.75
N GLY A 109 16.25 9.83 1.17
CA GLY A 109 16.24 8.62 0.36
C GLY A 109 14.84 8.21 -0.07
N GLY A 110 13.90 8.13 0.88
CA GLY A 110 12.49 7.84 0.58
C GLY A 110 11.86 8.89 -0.34
N GLY A 111 12.21 10.17 -0.13
CA GLY A 111 11.74 11.28 -0.96
C GLY A 111 12.25 11.19 -2.38
N LEU A 112 13.54 10.88 -2.55
CA LEU A 112 14.17 10.70 -3.86
C LEU A 112 13.53 9.55 -4.63
N VAL A 113 13.36 8.38 -4.01
CA VAL A 113 12.74 7.22 -4.68
C VAL A 113 11.29 7.51 -5.05
N SER A 114 10.51 8.11 -4.13
CA SER A 114 9.12 8.53 -4.40
C SER A 114 9.04 9.53 -5.57
N PHE A 115 9.96 10.51 -5.61
CA PHE A 115 10.04 11.48 -6.70
C PHE A 115 10.39 10.83 -8.04
N VAL A 116 11.33 9.88 -8.06
CA VAL A 116 11.67 9.12 -9.27
C VAL A 116 10.44 8.33 -9.76
N CYS A 117 9.74 7.63 -8.86
CA CYS A 117 8.49 6.94 -9.20
C CYS A 117 7.44 7.91 -9.78
N PHE A 118 7.29 9.12 -9.23
CA PHE A 118 6.39 10.15 -9.76
C PHE A 118 6.75 10.58 -11.17
N LYS A 119 8.04 10.70 -11.48
CA LYS A 119 8.51 11.09 -12.81
C LYS A 119 8.35 9.97 -13.83
N LEU A 120 8.51 8.71 -13.43
CA LEU A 120 8.41 7.53 -14.28
C LEU A 120 6.97 7.07 -14.53
N LEU A 121 5.98 7.55 -13.77
CA LEU A 121 4.58 7.22 -13.99
C LEU A 121 4.12 7.65 -15.39
N PRO A 122 3.48 6.75 -16.16
CA PRO A 122 2.87 7.11 -17.43
C PRO A 122 1.73 8.10 -17.21
N VAL A 123 1.66 9.12 -18.07
CA VAL A 123 0.68 10.24 -17.99
C VAL A 123 -0.66 9.87 -18.66
N HIS A 124 -0.81 8.62 -19.08
CA HIS A 124 -1.99 8.15 -19.80
C HIS A 124 -2.54 6.89 -19.15
N ARG A 125 -3.87 6.82 -19.06
CA ARG A 125 -4.68 5.75 -18.43
C ARG A 125 -4.32 4.30 -18.80
N GLY A 126 -3.50 4.09 -19.82
CA GLY A 126 -3.25 2.80 -20.45
C GLY A 126 -2.78 1.71 -19.48
N PRO A 127 -1.53 1.72 -18.98
CA PRO A 127 -1.00 0.60 -18.20
C PRO A 127 -1.61 0.49 -16.81
N ILE A 128 -1.95 1.63 -16.21
CA ILE A 128 -2.36 1.72 -14.81
C ILE A 128 -3.79 1.19 -14.64
N HIS A 129 -4.73 1.42 -15.55
CA HIS A 129 -6.10 0.90 -15.43
C HIS A 129 -6.24 -0.57 -15.90
N THR A 130 -5.30 -1.43 -15.50
CA THR A 130 -5.32 -2.86 -15.86
C THR A 130 -5.33 -3.76 -14.63
N PHE A 131 -5.96 -4.94 -14.76
CA PHE A 131 -5.90 -5.97 -13.72
C PHE A 131 -4.46 -6.35 -13.38
N LEU A 132 -3.60 -6.49 -14.40
CA LEU A 132 -2.20 -6.86 -14.22
C LEU A 132 -1.44 -5.82 -13.40
N PHE A 133 -1.65 -4.53 -13.67
CA PHE A 133 -1.04 -3.47 -12.85
C PHE A 133 -1.54 -3.54 -11.41
N GLY A 134 -2.85 -3.72 -11.19
CA GLY A 134 -3.42 -3.89 -9.85
C GLY A 134 -2.81 -5.08 -9.09
N LEU A 135 -2.56 -6.20 -9.79
CA LEU A 135 -1.89 -7.37 -9.22
C LEU A 135 -0.44 -7.08 -8.82
N VAL A 136 0.35 -6.48 -9.73
CA VAL A 136 1.75 -6.11 -9.45
C VAL A 136 1.82 -5.10 -8.31
N TYR A 137 0.93 -4.12 -8.29
CA TYR A 137 0.79 -3.14 -7.23
C TYR A 137 0.49 -3.80 -5.87
N ALA A 138 -0.48 -4.72 -5.82
CA ALA A 138 -0.82 -5.45 -4.60
C ALA A 138 0.33 -6.33 -4.09
N LEU A 139 1.07 -6.97 -5.01
CA LEU A 139 2.27 -7.72 -4.67
C LEU A 139 3.39 -6.82 -4.12
N ALA A 140 3.62 -5.65 -4.73
CA ALA A 140 4.61 -4.70 -4.27
C ALA A 140 4.28 -4.16 -2.87
N LEU A 141 3.01 -3.80 -2.62
CA LEU A 141 2.56 -3.40 -1.29
C LEU A 141 2.64 -4.53 -0.28
N GLY A 142 2.28 -5.76 -0.67
CA GLY A 142 2.44 -6.94 0.18
C GLY A 142 3.90 -7.17 0.56
N ALA A 143 4.82 -7.12 -0.41
CA ALA A 143 6.25 -7.26 -0.17
C ALA A 143 6.80 -6.14 0.73
N LEU A 144 6.34 -4.90 0.54
CA LEU A 144 6.71 -3.76 1.38
C LEU A 144 6.18 -3.90 2.81
N TYR A 145 4.93 -4.32 2.98
CA TYR A 145 4.34 -4.63 4.29
C TYR A 145 5.12 -5.76 4.98
N TRP A 146 5.43 -6.83 4.25
CA TRP A 146 6.25 -7.92 4.76
C TRP A 146 7.62 -7.43 5.23
N TYR A 147 8.31 -6.66 4.37
CA TYR A 147 9.61 -6.10 4.67
C TYR A 147 9.59 -5.15 5.87
N LEU A 148 8.51 -4.41 6.10
CA LEU A 148 8.42 -3.42 7.17
C LEU A 148 7.96 -4.02 8.50
N PHE A 149 7.04 -5.00 8.48
CA PHE A 149 6.33 -5.41 9.68
C PHE A 149 6.41 -6.91 10.00
N GLU A 150 6.56 -7.78 9.00
CA GLU A 150 6.31 -9.23 9.21
C GLU A 150 7.53 -10.14 9.03
N ASN A 151 8.56 -9.72 8.28
CA ASN A 151 9.70 -10.57 7.95
C ASN A 151 10.52 -11.07 9.15
N LEU A 152 10.39 -10.42 10.32
CA LEU A 152 11.00 -10.83 11.59
C LEU A 152 10.00 -11.54 12.50
N SER A 153 8.73 -11.65 12.10
CA SER A 153 7.70 -12.33 12.88
C SER A 153 7.95 -13.84 12.84
N THR A 154 8.03 -14.45 14.01
CA THR A 154 8.04 -15.91 14.18
C THR A 154 6.64 -16.50 14.21
N GLU A 155 5.61 -15.66 14.08
CA GLU A 155 4.23 -16.09 14.17
C GLU A 155 3.78 -16.83 12.92
N LYS A 156 3.15 -17.99 13.12
CA LYS A 156 2.52 -18.77 12.04
C LYS A 156 1.46 -17.97 11.27
N ALA A 157 0.92 -16.92 11.88
CA ALA A 157 -0.12 -16.06 11.30
C ALA A 157 0.40 -15.00 10.30
N ALA A 158 1.72 -14.79 10.19
CA ALA A 158 2.30 -13.75 9.32
C ALA A 158 1.86 -13.87 7.85
N LEU A 159 1.77 -15.09 7.32
CA LEU A 159 1.28 -15.34 5.96
C LEU A 159 -0.19 -14.98 5.79
N SER A 160 -1.02 -15.23 6.81
CA SER A 160 -2.44 -14.89 6.77
C SER A 160 -2.66 -13.38 6.79
N ARG A 161 -1.85 -12.64 7.56
CA ARG A 161 -1.83 -11.18 7.53
C ARG A 161 -1.41 -10.65 6.17
N LEU A 162 -0.32 -11.17 5.61
CA LEU A 162 0.15 -10.81 4.28
C LEU A 162 -0.93 -11.04 3.22
N PHE A 163 -1.64 -12.17 3.29
CA PHE A 163 -2.77 -12.47 2.40
C PHE A 163 -3.90 -11.45 2.55
N PHE A 164 -4.26 -11.06 3.78
CA PHE A 164 -5.26 -10.03 4.03
C PHE A 164 -4.84 -8.67 3.44
N ILE A 165 -3.59 -8.25 3.64
CA ILE A 165 -3.05 -7.01 3.08
C ILE A 165 -3.07 -7.03 1.55
N PHE A 166 -2.65 -8.14 0.95
CA PHE A 166 -2.73 -8.35 -0.49
C PHE A 166 -4.17 -8.24 -1.00
N MET A 167 -5.13 -8.88 -0.33
CA MET A 167 -6.55 -8.78 -0.67
C MET A 167 -7.05 -7.34 -0.58
N CYS A 168 -6.70 -6.60 0.47
CA CYS A 168 -7.10 -5.20 0.62
C CYS A 168 -6.56 -4.33 -0.52
N ALA A 169 -5.27 -4.49 -0.87
CA ALA A 169 -4.67 -3.73 -1.96
C ALA A 169 -5.32 -4.09 -3.32
N LEU A 170 -5.43 -5.38 -3.63
CA LEU A 170 -5.98 -5.84 -4.91
C LEU A 170 -7.46 -5.48 -5.04
N LEU A 171 -8.30 -5.81 -4.05
CA LEU A 171 -9.74 -5.57 -4.13
C LEU A 171 -10.08 -4.07 -4.07
N GLY A 172 -9.26 -3.26 -3.40
CA GLY A 172 -9.39 -1.80 -3.44
C GLY A 172 -9.17 -1.28 -4.85
N PHE A 173 -8.09 -1.76 -5.50
CA PHE A 173 -7.80 -1.44 -6.90
C PHE A 173 -8.91 -1.90 -7.86
N LEU A 174 -9.39 -3.13 -7.70
CA LEU A 174 -10.46 -3.67 -8.54
C LEU A 174 -11.80 -2.95 -8.34
N ASN A 175 -12.09 -2.48 -7.12
CA ASN A 175 -13.27 -1.66 -6.86
C ASN A 175 -13.27 -0.39 -7.73
N HIS A 176 -12.10 0.24 -7.90
CA HIS A 176 -11.95 1.37 -8.80
C HIS A 176 -12.25 0.99 -10.26
N LEU A 177 -11.59 -0.04 -10.78
CA LEU A 177 -11.77 -0.48 -12.18
C LEU A 177 -13.22 -0.87 -12.48
N LEU A 178 -13.88 -1.51 -11.51
CA LEU A 178 -15.28 -1.93 -11.63
C LEU A 178 -16.21 -0.72 -11.75
N LEU A 179 -16.01 0.32 -10.92
CA LEU A 179 -16.79 1.56 -10.99
C LEU A 179 -16.59 2.30 -12.32
N ASP A 180 -15.36 2.35 -12.81
CA ASP A 180 -15.05 2.94 -14.11
C ASP A 180 -15.78 2.24 -15.25
N SER A 181 -15.76 0.91 -15.24
CA SER A 181 -16.45 0.07 -16.22
C SER A 181 -17.96 0.28 -16.17
N LEU A 182 -18.56 0.27 -14.97
CA LEU A 182 -20.00 0.49 -14.80
C LEU A 182 -20.43 1.90 -15.22
N SER A 183 -19.67 2.93 -14.83
CA SER A 183 -19.94 4.32 -15.22
C SER A 183 -19.83 4.51 -16.74
N GLY A 184 -18.86 3.85 -17.38
CA GLY A 184 -18.71 3.87 -18.83
C GLY A 184 -19.87 3.21 -19.57
N ARG A 185 -20.44 2.13 -19.02
CA ARG A 185 -21.61 1.44 -19.60
C ARG A 185 -22.90 2.22 -19.44
N LEU A 186 -23.11 2.90 -18.30
CA LEU A 186 -24.32 3.70 -18.03
C LEU A 186 -24.39 5.00 -18.86
N LYS A 187 -23.30 5.40 -19.50
CA LYS A 187 -23.23 6.58 -20.38
C LYS A 187 -23.42 6.25 -21.87
N ARG A 188 -23.54 4.97 -22.23
CA ARG A 188 -23.84 4.48 -23.58
C ARG A 188 -25.29 4.07 -23.65
#